data_AF-A0AAV8XQ86-F1
#
_entry.id   AF-A0AAV8XQ86-F1
#
_cell.length_a   1.000
_cell.length_b   1.000
_cell.length_c   1.000
_cell.angle_alpha   90.00
_cell.angle_beta   90.00
_cell.angle_gamma   90.00
#
_symmetry.space_group_name_H-M   'P 1'
#
loop_
_entity.id
_entity.type
_entity.pdbx_description
1 polymer ?
#
loop_
_entity_poly.entity_id
_entity_poly.type
_entity_poly.pdbx_seq_one_letter_code
_entity_poly.pdbx_strand_id
1 'polypeptide(L)'
;MELKNIAKFEKNNEHISINVYGLEKSPVSSSKIKHNIIGPLYHTKMRKVNHINLLYLEAENSNNGHFCWIKNMSRLVGCQINKHGHAVFICDGCLVFFQRESDLEEHLKRGDCAKVCTILPKPGEHYLQFKDFHRSFPVPFTIYSDFEAILNPIENCEPNPEKKYIINSQIHEAYSFAYYVKCHFDNSLSFLREHRGKNCTSVYVKWLVDDVRHISTKSIFPM
;
A
#
# COMPACT_ATOMS: atom_id res chain seq x y z
N MET A 1 -36.19 -2.67 8.89
CA MET A 1 -35.66 -1.85 7.78
C MET A 1 -34.51 -2.63 7.18
N GLU A 2 -34.44 -2.79 5.86
CA GLU A 2 -33.34 -3.52 5.18
C GLU A 2 -32.29 -2.55 4.64
N LEU A 3 -31.06 -3.03 4.41
CA LEU A 3 -29.95 -2.22 3.86
C LEU A 3 -30.34 -1.52 2.55
N LYS A 4 -31.13 -2.19 1.69
CA LYS A 4 -31.61 -1.65 0.41
C LYS A 4 -32.53 -0.43 0.57
N ASN A 5 -33.17 -0.27 1.72
CA ASN A 5 -34.09 0.83 2.00
C ASN A 5 -33.37 2.12 2.43
N ILE A 6 -32.08 2.05 2.73
CA ILE A 6 -31.29 3.22 3.18
C ILE A 6 -31.16 4.24 2.06
N ALA A 7 -30.91 3.79 0.83
CA ALA A 7 -30.86 4.69 -0.33
C ALA A 7 -32.19 5.44 -0.55
N LYS A 8 -33.33 4.76 -0.33
CA LYS A 8 -34.66 5.38 -0.39
C LYS A 8 -34.86 6.38 0.76
N PHE A 9 -34.40 6.04 1.96
CA PHE A 9 -34.46 6.93 3.12
C PHE A 9 -33.65 8.21 2.91
N GLU A 10 -32.40 8.12 2.44
CA GLU A 10 -31.59 9.30 2.12
C GLU A 10 -32.23 10.18 1.05
N LYS A 11 -32.89 9.56 0.05
CA LYS A 11 -33.59 10.29 -1.02
C LYS A 11 -34.80 11.06 -0.49
N ASN A 12 -35.53 10.49 0.46
CA ASN A 12 -36.69 11.14 1.08
C ASN A 12 -36.29 12.15 2.17
N ASN A 13 -35.04 12.15 2.62
CA ASN A 13 -34.51 13.05 3.65
C ASN A 13 -33.27 13.78 3.13
N GLU A 14 -33.50 14.88 2.41
CA GLU A 14 -32.44 15.62 1.71
C GLU A 14 -31.34 16.16 2.62
N HIS A 15 -31.57 16.31 3.92
CA HIS A 15 -30.60 16.82 4.89
C HIS A 15 -29.80 15.71 5.62
N ILE A 16 -30.17 14.43 5.44
CA ILE A 16 -29.53 13.28 6.12
C ILE A 16 -28.69 12.46 5.14
N SER A 17 -27.48 12.10 5.56
CA SER A 17 -26.59 11.14 4.89
C SER A 17 -26.17 10.04 5.86
N ILE A 18 -26.00 8.82 5.36
CA ILE A 18 -25.82 7.60 6.14
C ILE A 18 -24.67 6.78 5.55
N ASN A 19 -23.78 6.33 6.41
CA ASN A 19 -22.87 5.22 6.12
C ASN A 19 -23.28 4.01 6.94
N VAL A 20 -23.14 2.81 6.39
CA VAL A 20 -23.36 1.56 7.10
C VAL A 20 -22.14 0.68 7.02
N TYR A 21 -21.73 0.15 8.17
CA TYR A 21 -20.63 -0.77 8.35
C TYR A 21 -21.18 -2.12 8.82
N GLY A 22 -20.42 -3.19 8.60
CA GLY A 22 -20.76 -4.55 9.02
C GLY A 22 -19.78 -5.08 10.05
N LEU A 23 -20.02 -6.31 10.49
CA LEU A 23 -19.10 -7.09 11.32
C LEU A 23 -18.69 -8.37 10.60
N GLU A 24 -17.40 -8.68 10.66
CA GLU A 24 -16.86 -9.96 10.26
C GLU A 24 -16.25 -10.67 11.45
N LYS A 25 -16.51 -11.97 11.54
CA LYS A 25 -15.93 -12.85 12.56
C LYS A 25 -14.61 -13.39 12.07
N SER A 26 -13.53 -13.04 12.76
CA SER A 26 -12.20 -13.59 12.50
C SER A 26 -11.78 -14.51 13.65
N PRO A 27 -11.43 -15.78 13.40
CA PRO A 27 -10.90 -16.66 14.43
C PRO A 27 -9.52 -16.18 14.87
N VAL A 28 -9.30 -16.02 16.18
CA VAL A 28 -7.99 -15.65 16.77
C VAL A 28 -7.32 -16.85 17.43
N SER A 29 -8.11 -17.77 17.96
CA SER A 29 -7.66 -19.08 18.46
C SER A 29 -8.83 -20.07 18.44
N SER A 30 -8.60 -21.34 18.78
CA SER A 30 -9.60 -22.41 18.82
C SER A 30 -10.85 -22.11 19.68
N SER A 31 -10.80 -21.08 20.53
CA SER A 31 -11.88 -20.67 21.44
C SER A 31 -12.17 -19.16 21.48
N LYS A 32 -11.48 -18.33 20.68
CA LYS A 32 -11.69 -16.87 20.65
C LYS A 32 -12.03 -16.37 19.24
N ILE A 33 -13.21 -15.78 19.13
CA ILE A 33 -13.67 -15.08 17.92
C ILE A 33 -13.51 -13.57 18.15
N LYS A 34 -12.79 -12.90 17.25
CA LYS A 34 -12.72 -11.44 17.22
C LYS A 34 -13.71 -10.92 16.19
N HIS A 35 -14.47 -9.90 16.56
CA HIS A 35 -15.36 -9.19 15.66
C HIS A 35 -14.62 -7.97 15.13
N ASN A 36 -14.43 -7.91 13.83
CA ASN A 36 -13.81 -6.78 13.15
C ASN A 36 -14.90 -6.01 12.41
N ILE A 37 -14.89 -4.68 12.54
CA ILE A 37 -15.72 -3.81 11.71
C ILE A 37 -15.21 -3.92 10.27
N ILE A 38 -16.12 -4.19 9.35
CA ILE A 38 -15.89 -4.23 7.91
C ILE A 38 -16.81 -3.23 7.22
N GLY A 39 -16.52 -2.91 5.97
CA GLY A 39 -17.38 -2.07 5.15
C GLY A 39 -16.62 -0.97 4.42
N PRO A 40 -17.35 0.04 3.90
CA PRO A 40 -18.77 0.28 4.14
C PRO A 40 -19.67 -0.67 3.33
N LEU A 41 -20.70 -1.22 3.96
CA LEU A 41 -21.78 -1.98 3.30
C LEU A 41 -22.70 -1.06 2.50
N TYR A 42 -22.86 0.17 2.98
CA TYR A 42 -23.50 1.26 2.25
C TYR A 42 -22.72 2.54 2.52
N HIS A 43 -22.41 3.29 1.46
CA HIS A 43 -21.68 4.54 1.56
C HIS A 43 -22.44 5.64 0.83
N THR A 44 -22.71 6.72 1.55
CA THR A 44 -23.31 7.91 0.94
C THR A 44 -22.35 8.56 -0.06
N LYS A 45 -22.87 9.01 -1.20
CA LYS A 45 -22.06 9.69 -2.22
C LYS A 45 -21.70 11.12 -1.83
N MET A 46 -22.54 11.75 -1.01
CA MET A 46 -22.41 13.14 -0.60
C MET A 46 -22.73 13.26 0.88
N ARG A 47 -21.74 13.71 1.66
CA ARG A 47 -21.94 14.03 3.06
C ARG A 47 -22.84 15.26 3.17
N LYS A 48 -23.92 15.12 3.93
CA LYS A 48 -24.88 16.20 4.26
C LYS A 48 -24.63 16.67 5.70
N VAL A 49 -25.34 17.73 6.11
CA VAL A 49 -25.22 18.34 7.45
C VAL A 49 -25.42 17.31 8.55
N ASN A 50 -26.46 16.48 8.43
CA ASN A 50 -26.73 15.41 9.38
C ASN A 50 -26.17 14.10 8.83
N HIS A 51 -24.93 13.79 9.20
CA HIS A 51 -24.27 12.55 8.80
C HIS A 51 -24.29 11.50 9.91
N ILE A 52 -24.76 10.29 9.61
CA ILE A 52 -24.96 9.22 10.58
C ILE A 52 -24.19 7.98 10.14
N ASN A 53 -23.30 7.50 11.01
CA ASN A 53 -22.63 6.21 10.82
C ASN A 53 -23.40 5.11 11.58
N LEU A 54 -23.81 4.06 10.89
CA LEU A 54 -24.53 2.92 11.46
C LEU A 54 -23.70 1.64 11.36
N LEU A 55 -23.83 0.78 12.35
CA LEU A 55 -23.33 -0.59 12.34
C LEU A 55 -24.52 -1.53 12.11
N TYR A 56 -24.43 -2.39 11.11
CA TYR A 56 -25.41 -3.44 10.86
C TYR A 56 -24.98 -4.73 11.54
N LEU A 57 -25.84 -5.22 12.43
CA LEU A 57 -25.67 -6.48 13.16
C LEU A 57 -26.64 -7.51 12.59
N GLU A 58 -26.11 -8.52 11.91
CA GLU A 58 -26.91 -9.65 11.43
C GLU A 58 -27.32 -10.55 12.60
N ALA A 59 -28.61 -10.91 12.68
CA ALA A 59 -29.06 -11.86 13.70
C ALA A 59 -28.76 -13.29 13.22
N GLU A 60 -28.09 -14.07 14.05
CA GLU A 60 -27.85 -15.50 13.78
C GLU A 60 -29.21 -16.19 13.63
N ASN A 61 -29.50 -16.69 12.41
CA ASN A 61 -30.71 -17.44 12.04
C ASN A 61 -31.97 -16.64 11.68
N SER A 62 -31.86 -15.37 11.27
CA SER A 62 -33.00 -14.67 10.64
C SER A 62 -32.58 -13.77 9.49
N ASN A 63 -33.50 -13.48 8.57
CA ASN A 63 -33.31 -12.48 7.50
C ASN A 63 -33.35 -11.02 8.03
N ASN A 64 -33.37 -10.84 9.35
CA ASN A 64 -33.44 -9.54 10.00
C ASN A 64 -32.12 -9.21 10.70
N GLY A 65 -31.75 -7.93 10.65
CA GLY A 65 -30.61 -7.39 11.37
C GLY A 65 -30.96 -6.07 12.04
N HIS A 66 -30.15 -5.68 13.01
CA HIS A 66 -30.32 -4.45 13.78
C HIS A 66 -29.32 -3.39 13.33
N PHE A 67 -29.74 -2.12 13.32
CA PHE A 67 -28.84 -0.99 13.12
C PHE A 67 -28.49 -0.39 14.48
N CYS A 68 -27.20 -0.19 14.72
CA CYS A 68 -26.68 0.49 15.89
C CYS A 68 -25.98 1.77 15.47
N TRP A 69 -26.22 2.86 16.21
CA TRP A 69 -25.56 4.13 15.92
C TRP A 69 -24.11 4.14 16.40
N ILE A 70 -23.18 4.42 15.48
CA ILE A 70 -21.76 4.61 15.78
C ILE A 70 -21.54 6.07 16.16
N LYS A 71 -21.33 6.32 17.46
CA LYS A 71 -21.07 7.67 17.98
C LYS A 71 -19.63 8.14 17.74
N ASN A 72 -18.67 7.22 17.71
CA ASN A 72 -17.26 7.53 17.51
C ASN A 72 -16.58 6.40 16.74
N MET A 73 -16.29 6.65 15.47
CA MET A 73 -15.69 5.66 14.58
C MET A 73 -14.25 5.32 15.02
N SER A 74 -13.44 6.34 15.28
CA SER A 74 -12.04 6.20 15.73
C SER A 74 -11.88 5.27 16.92
N ARG A 75 -12.74 5.38 17.94
CA ARG A 75 -12.73 4.52 19.13
C ARG A 75 -13.14 3.09 18.82
N LEU A 76 -14.08 2.91 17.88
CA LEU A 76 -14.59 1.61 17.50
C LEU A 76 -13.55 0.79 16.72
N VAL A 77 -12.87 1.41 15.74
CA VAL A 77 -11.91 0.72 14.86
C VAL A 77 -10.44 0.88 15.27
N GLY A 78 -10.14 1.69 16.28
CA GLY A 78 -8.76 2.01 16.68
C GLY A 78 -7.89 0.77 16.91
N CYS A 79 -8.42 -0.25 17.59
CA CYS A 79 -7.72 -1.51 17.86
C CYS A 79 -7.59 -2.43 16.62
N GLN A 80 -8.30 -2.14 15.54
CA GLN A 80 -8.12 -2.83 14.24
C GLN A 80 -7.00 -2.18 13.42
N ILE A 81 -6.79 -0.87 13.58
CA ILE A 81 -5.82 -0.09 12.79
C ILE A 81 -4.46 -0.04 13.49
N ASN A 82 -4.44 0.22 14.81
CA ASN A 82 -3.22 0.45 15.57
C ASN A 82 -3.06 -0.58 16.69
N LYS A 83 -1.87 -1.17 16.80
CA LYS A 83 -1.49 -2.07 17.89
C LYS A 83 -0.97 -1.33 19.13
N HIS A 84 -0.55 -0.07 18.97
CA HIS A 84 0.13 0.72 19.99
C HIS A 84 -0.81 1.62 20.82
N GLY A 85 -2.13 1.50 20.64
CA GLY A 85 -3.13 2.19 21.48
C GLY A 85 -3.22 3.70 21.30
N HIS A 86 -2.45 4.31 20.39
CA HIS A 86 -2.59 5.74 20.08
C HIS A 86 -3.91 6.01 19.34
N ALA A 87 -4.51 7.16 19.64
CA ALA A 87 -5.71 7.63 18.95
C ALA A 87 -5.46 7.76 17.45
N VAL A 88 -6.45 7.37 16.65
CA VAL A 88 -6.47 7.51 15.20
C VAL A 88 -7.67 8.37 14.81
N PHE A 89 -7.54 9.19 13.78
CA PHE A 89 -8.58 10.11 13.31
C PHE A 89 -9.00 9.70 11.90
N ILE A 90 -10.29 9.56 11.60
CA ILE A 90 -10.75 8.93 10.35
C ILE A 90 -11.71 9.87 9.60
N CYS A 91 -11.52 10.11 8.28
CA CYS A 91 -12.58 10.73 7.43
C CYS A 91 -13.66 9.69 7.22
N ASP A 92 -14.88 9.89 7.74
CA ASP A 92 -16.01 8.99 7.45
C ASP A 92 -16.39 8.98 5.95
N GLY A 93 -15.94 9.97 5.17
CA GLY A 93 -16.21 10.10 3.74
C GLY A 93 -15.24 9.34 2.82
N CYS A 94 -13.99 9.10 3.21
CA CYS A 94 -13.02 8.35 2.39
C CYS A 94 -12.34 7.21 3.16
N LEU A 95 -12.61 7.09 4.46
CA LEU A 95 -12.09 6.08 5.38
C LEU A 95 -10.56 6.08 5.54
N VAL A 96 -9.88 7.14 5.08
CA VAL A 96 -8.47 7.39 5.37
C VAL A 96 -8.31 7.75 6.84
N PHE A 97 -7.27 7.19 7.46
CA PHE A 97 -6.90 7.47 8.85
C PHE A 97 -5.68 8.40 8.92
N PHE A 98 -5.66 9.23 9.95
CA PHE A 98 -4.65 10.23 10.25
C PHE A 98 -4.15 10.03 11.68
N GLN A 99 -2.88 10.37 11.92
CA GLN A 99 -2.29 10.28 13.26
C GLN A 99 -2.62 11.50 14.13
N ARG A 100 -2.88 12.65 13.52
CA ARG A 100 -3.21 13.89 14.22
C ARG A 100 -4.57 14.41 13.78
N GLU A 101 -5.29 15.02 14.72
CA GLU A 101 -6.58 15.66 14.45
C GLU A 101 -6.44 16.81 13.44
N SER A 102 -5.35 17.57 13.53
CA SER A 102 -5.01 18.65 12.61
C SER A 102 -4.99 18.20 11.14
N ASP A 103 -4.49 16.99 10.89
CA ASP A 103 -4.32 16.47 9.54
C ASP A 103 -5.69 16.05 8.97
N LEU A 104 -6.57 15.49 9.81
CA LEU A 104 -7.96 15.22 9.45
C LEU A 104 -8.72 16.53 9.18
N GLU A 105 -8.55 17.54 10.02
CA GLU A 105 -9.19 18.84 9.80
C GLU A 105 -8.75 19.47 8.49
N GLU A 106 -7.45 19.46 8.20
CA GLU A 106 -6.92 20.00 6.95
C GLU A 106 -7.49 19.23 5.76
N HIS A 107 -7.52 17.90 5.83
CA HIS A 107 -8.13 17.04 4.82
C HIS A 107 -9.62 17.36 4.58
N LEU A 108 -10.39 17.59 5.65
CA LEU A 108 -11.80 18.00 5.55
C LEU A 108 -11.96 19.40 4.95
N LYS A 109 -11.08 20.36 5.33
CA LYS A 109 -11.07 21.74 4.82
C LYS A 109 -10.73 21.79 3.33
N ARG A 110 -9.74 20.99 2.89
CA ARG A 110 -9.36 20.89 1.47
C ARG A 110 -10.41 20.14 0.65
N GLY A 111 -11.20 19.28 1.29
CA GLY A 111 -12.23 18.48 0.63
C GLY A 111 -11.66 17.35 -0.22
N ASP A 112 -10.54 16.75 0.24
CA ASP A 112 -9.83 15.72 -0.53
C ASP A 112 -10.55 14.35 -0.54
N CYS A 113 -11.62 14.16 0.24
CA CYS A 113 -12.37 12.89 0.23
C CYS A 113 -12.94 12.71 -1.21
N ALA A 114 -12.33 11.79 -1.99
CA ALA A 114 -12.62 11.41 -3.38
C ALA A 114 -12.05 12.28 -4.55
N LYS A 115 -11.13 13.22 -4.31
CA LYS A 115 -10.52 14.02 -5.39
C LYS A 115 -9.00 13.98 -5.35
N VAL A 116 -8.37 13.91 -6.54
CA VAL A 116 -6.94 14.22 -6.68
C VAL A 116 -6.79 15.73 -6.50
N CYS A 117 -6.40 16.16 -5.31
CA CYS A 117 -6.13 17.57 -5.04
C CYS A 117 -4.73 17.92 -5.57
N THR A 118 -4.69 18.77 -6.58
CA THR A 118 -3.44 19.34 -7.10
C THR A 118 -3.10 20.57 -6.26
N ILE A 119 -2.07 20.47 -5.42
CA ILE A 119 -1.58 21.59 -4.63
C ILE A 119 -0.66 22.42 -5.53
N LEU A 120 -1.08 23.64 -5.86
CA LEU A 120 -0.23 24.58 -6.58
C LEU A 120 0.77 25.25 -5.61
N PRO A 121 1.98 25.58 -6.08
CA PRO A 121 2.92 26.37 -5.28
C PRO A 121 2.30 27.72 -4.91
N LYS A 122 2.72 28.25 -3.76
CA LYS A 122 2.29 29.58 -3.33
C LYS A 122 2.73 30.64 -4.36
N PRO A 123 2.01 31.77 -4.51
CA PRO A 123 2.48 32.88 -5.33
C PRO A 123 3.91 33.28 -4.96
N GLY A 124 4.85 33.18 -5.91
CA GLY A 124 6.28 33.44 -5.69
C GLY A 124 7.15 32.19 -5.50
N GLU A 125 6.57 31.02 -5.24
CA GLU A 125 7.26 29.72 -5.14
C GLU A 125 7.12 28.87 -6.41
N HIS A 126 6.73 29.49 -7.53
CA HIS A 126 6.49 28.80 -8.81
C HIS A 126 7.78 28.42 -9.56
N TYR A 127 8.95 28.82 -9.07
CA TYR A 127 10.24 28.47 -9.66
C TYR A 127 10.83 27.22 -9.00
N LEU A 128 10.98 26.15 -9.79
CA LEU A 128 11.76 24.99 -9.39
C LEU A 128 13.25 25.31 -9.57
N GLN A 129 14.02 25.11 -8.51
CA GLN A 129 15.48 25.23 -8.55
C GLN A 129 16.08 23.93 -8.03
N PHE A 130 17.12 23.44 -8.71
CA PHE A 130 17.88 22.31 -8.23
C PHE A 130 18.71 22.75 -7.03
N LYS A 131 18.33 22.32 -5.82
CA LYS A 131 19.02 22.70 -4.58
C LYS A 131 20.20 21.79 -4.27
N ASP A 132 20.09 20.53 -4.67
CA ASP A 132 21.03 19.48 -4.31
C ASP A 132 22.14 19.30 -5.36
N PHE A 133 22.93 20.34 -5.62
CA PHE A 133 24.06 20.29 -6.57
C PHE A 133 25.02 19.13 -6.29
N HIS A 134 25.17 18.71 -5.03
CA HIS A 134 25.98 17.54 -4.68
C HIS A 134 25.49 16.23 -5.35
N ARG A 135 24.19 16.12 -5.69
CA ARG A 135 23.61 14.96 -6.38
C ARG A 135 23.85 14.96 -7.88
N SER A 136 24.36 16.05 -8.47
CA SER A 136 24.76 16.05 -9.88
C SER A 136 26.16 15.47 -10.10
N PHE A 137 26.96 15.31 -9.05
CA PHE A 137 28.25 14.66 -9.17
C PHE A 137 28.06 13.15 -9.35
N PRO A 138 28.80 12.52 -10.29
CA PRO A 138 28.77 11.07 -10.43
C PRO A 138 29.25 10.42 -9.14
N VAL A 139 28.53 9.39 -8.68
CA VAL A 139 28.99 8.57 -7.57
C VAL A 139 30.32 7.90 -7.93
N PRO A 140 31.27 7.74 -6.99
CA PRO A 140 32.60 7.22 -7.31
C PRO A 140 32.57 5.87 -8.03
N PHE A 141 31.62 5.00 -7.65
CA PHE A 141 31.37 3.72 -8.30
C PHE A 141 29.87 3.55 -8.60
N THR A 142 29.55 3.07 -9.81
CA THR A 142 28.20 2.65 -10.21
C THR A 142 28.23 1.19 -10.64
N ILE A 143 27.25 0.41 -10.22
CA ILE A 143 27.13 -1.00 -10.61
C ILE A 143 25.92 -1.13 -11.52
N TYR A 144 26.15 -1.59 -12.74
CA TYR A 144 25.12 -1.96 -13.70
C TYR A 144 25.00 -3.47 -13.71
N SER A 145 23.84 -4.03 -13.42
CA SER A 145 23.65 -5.48 -13.33
C SER A 145 22.40 -5.92 -14.08
N ASP A 146 22.48 -7.06 -14.75
CA ASP A 146 21.34 -7.70 -15.38
C ASP A 146 21.38 -9.24 -15.19
N PHE A 147 20.22 -9.86 -15.28
CA PHE A 147 20.02 -11.30 -15.13
C PHE A 147 19.30 -11.88 -16.33
N GLU A 148 19.71 -13.09 -16.71
CA GLU A 148 18.97 -13.93 -17.64
C GLU A 148 18.32 -15.07 -16.87
N ALA A 149 17.06 -15.36 -17.21
CA ALA A 149 16.28 -16.42 -16.61
C ALA A 149 16.07 -17.58 -17.57
N ILE A 150 16.12 -18.80 -17.05
CA ILE A 150 15.59 -19.98 -17.74
C ILE A 150 14.09 -20.10 -17.45
N LEU A 151 13.34 -20.51 -18.47
CA LEU A 151 11.90 -20.70 -18.38
C LEU A 151 11.62 -22.18 -18.11
N ASN A 152 11.28 -22.50 -16.86
CA ASN A 152 10.87 -23.86 -16.51
C ASN A 152 9.36 -24.00 -16.70
N PRO A 153 8.88 -25.06 -17.36
CA PRO A 153 7.44 -25.31 -17.49
C PRO A 153 6.83 -25.63 -16.13
N ILE A 154 5.61 -25.13 -15.88
CA ILE A 154 4.83 -25.50 -14.70
C ILE A 154 3.96 -26.71 -15.05
N GLU A 155 4.19 -27.83 -14.37
CA GLU A 155 3.36 -29.04 -14.52
C GLU A 155 1.98 -28.84 -13.86
N ASN A 156 0.92 -29.41 -14.46
CA ASN A 156 -0.47 -29.39 -13.98
C ASN A 156 -1.20 -28.03 -14.03
N CYS A 157 -1.00 -27.28 -15.11
CA CYS A 157 -1.75 -26.06 -15.38
C CYS A 157 -3.09 -26.33 -16.09
N GLU A 158 -4.04 -27.01 -15.42
CA GLU A 158 -5.36 -27.22 -16.02
C GLU A 158 -6.33 -26.07 -15.72
N PRO A 159 -6.98 -25.52 -16.76
CA PRO A 159 -7.97 -24.47 -16.59
C PRO A 159 -9.24 -24.97 -15.92
N ASN A 160 -9.74 -24.24 -14.91
CA ASN A 160 -11.08 -24.48 -14.37
C ASN A 160 -12.12 -23.75 -15.23
N PRO A 161 -13.01 -24.46 -15.96
CA PRO A 161 -13.97 -23.85 -16.87
C PRO A 161 -15.04 -22.99 -16.20
N GLU A 162 -15.22 -23.07 -14.87
CA GLU A 162 -16.22 -22.30 -14.13
C GLU A 162 -15.73 -20.92 -13.64
N LYS A 163 -14.44 -20.60 -13.81
CA LYS A 163 -13.84 -19.34 -13.35
C LYS A 163 -13.01 -18.69 -14.45
N LYS A 164 -12.94 -17.36 -14.47
CA LYS A 164 -11.88 -16.67 -15.23
C LYS A 164 -10.54 -17.09 -14.60
N TYR A 165 -9.71 -17.78 -15.36
CA TYR A 165 -8.40 -18.26 -14.92
C TYR A 165 -7.29 -17.57 -15.73
N ILE A 166 -6.12 -17.41 -15.11
CA ILE A 166 -4.87 -17.04 -15.76
C ILE A 166 -3.97 -18.27 -15.63
N ILE A 167 -3.51 -18.82 -16.75
CA ILE A 167 -2.56 -19.94 -16.75
C ILE A 167 -1.14 -19.35 -16.77
N ASN A 168 -0.42 -19.50 -15.67
CA ASN A 168 1.03 -19.28 -15.67
C ASN A 168 1.67 -20.57 -16.19
N SER A 169 2.11 -20.58 -17.44
CA SER A 169 2.69 -21.78 -18.08
C SER A 169 4.16 -22.02 -17.72
N GLN A 170 4.87 -20.98 -17.27
CA GLN A 170 6.31 -20.99 -17.06
C GLN A 170 6.68 -20.22 -15.79
N ILE A 171 7.70 -20.70 -15.09
CA ILE A 171 8.36 -20.00 -13.98
C ILE A 171 9.75 -19.55 -14.43
N HIS A 172 10.08 -18.29 -14.15
CA HIS A 172 11.40 -17.71 -14.44
C HIS A 172 12.35 -18.07 -13.31
N GLU A 173 13.40 -18.83 -13.60
CA GLU A 173 14.48 -19.12 -12.66
C GLU A 173 15.76 -18.42 -13.14
N ALA A 174 16.35 -17.55 -12.32
CA ALA A 174 17.59 -16.86 -12.67
C ALA A 174 18.74 -17.86 -12.90
N TYR A 175 19.40 -17.77 -14.06
CA TYR A 175 20.39 -18.76 -14.50
C TYR A 175 21.76 -18.15 -14.82
N SER A 176 21.79 -16.90 -15.28
CA SER A 176 23.04 -16.15 -15.45
C SER A 176 22.86 -14.70 -15.05
N PHE A 177 23.97 -14.06 -14.70
CA PHE A 177 24.03 -12.62 -14.49
C PHE A 177 25.31 -12.05 -15.10
N ALA A 178 25.24 -10.76 -15.41
CA ALA A 178 26.41 -9.94 -15.64
C ALA A 178 26.28 -8.66 -14.81
N TYR A 179 27.36 -8.23 -14.18
CA TYR A 179 27.41 -6.88 -13.64
C TYR A 179 28.74 -6.19 -13.92
N TYR A 180 28.64 -4.92 -14.28
CA TYR A 180 29.75 -4.04 -14.58
C TYR A 180 29.87 -2.99 -13.48
N VAL A 181 31.02 -2.99 -12.81
CA VAL A 181 31.39 -1.95 -11.85
C VAL A 181 32.13 -0.86 -12.61
N LYS A 182 31.54 0.34 -12.69
CA LYS A 182 32.14 1.53 -13.29
C LYS A 182 32.69 2.45 -12.21
N CYS A 183 33.99 2.69 -12.25
CA CYS A 183 34.63 3.76 -11.50
C CYS A 183 34.62 5.06 -12.32
N HIS A 184 34.17 6.16 -11.73
CA HIS A 184 34.03 7.45 -12.43
C HIS A 184 35.31 8.30 -12.43
N PHE A 185 36.29 7.97 -11.59
CA PHE A 185 37.54 8.73 -11.48
C PHE A 185 38.76 7.95 -12.03
N ASP A 186 38.75 6.62 -12.01
CA ASP A 186 39.82 5.79 -12.57
C ASP A 186 39.23 4.56 -13.27
N ASN A 187 39.30 4.56 -14.60
CA ASN A 187 38.76 3.47 -15.41
C ASN A 187 39.48 2.13 -15.19
N SER A 188 40.71 2.11 -14.69
CA SER A 188 41.46 0.88 -14.40
C SER A 188 40.84 0.06 -13.27
N LEU A 189 40.07 0.71 -12.39
CA LEU A 189 39.30 0.09 -11.32
C LEU A 189 37.93 -0.43 -11.79
N SER A 190 37.56 -0.20 -13.05
CA SER A 190 36.29 -0.70 -13.60
C SER A 190 36.46 -2.12 -14.10
N PHE A 191 35.49 -2.99 -13.82
CA PHE A 191 35.56 -4.40 -14.20
C PHE A 191 34.18 -5.02 -14.41
N LEU A 192 34.15 -6.11 -15.19
CA LEU A 192 32.97 -6.87 -15.51
C LEU A 192 33.04 -8.24 -14.83
N ARG A 193 31.91 -8.68 -14.26
CA ARG A 193 31.72 -10.00 -13.67
C ARG A 193 30.57 -10.69 -14.38
N GLU A 194 30.80 -11.92 -14.79
CA GLU A 194 29.81 -12.75 -15.47
C GLU A 194 29.78 -14.11 -14.81
N HIS A 195 28.58 -14.66 -14.64
CA HIS A 195 28.39 -16.00 -14.13
C HIS A 195 27.20 -16.66 -14.80
N ARG A 196 27.35 -17.95 -15.10
CA ARG A 196 26.29 -18.80 -15.63
C ARG A 196 26.30 -20.12 -14.89
N GLY A 197 25.17 -20.47 -14.28
CA GLY A 197 25.06 -21.71 -13.53
C GLY A 197 23.90 -21.71 -12.52
N LYS A 198 23.69 -22.90 -11.94
CA LYS A 198 22.74 -23.08 -10.84
C LYS A 198 23.19 -22.25 -9.63
N ASN A 199 22.22 -21.81 -8.82
CA ASN A 199 22.45 -20.90 -7.68
C ASN A 199 22.99 -19.52 -8.09
N CYS A 200 22.66 -19.07 -9.30
CA CYS A 200 23.03 -17.78 -9.88
C CYS A 200 22.86 -16.62 -8.89
N THR A 201 21.70 -16.52 -8.25
CA THR A 201 21.38 -15.47 -7.27
C THR A 201 22.31 -15.48 -6.06
N SER A 202 22.63 -16.66 -5.51
CA SER A 202 23.52 -16.78 -4.36
C SER A 202 24.95 -16.38 -4.70
N VAL A 203 25.42 -16.77 -5.89
CA VAL A 203 26.74 -16.38 -6.40
C VAL A 203 26.80 -14.87 -6.63
N TYR A 204 25.75 -14.28 -7.21
CA TYR A 204 25.64 -12.84 -7.43
C TYR A 204 25.81 -12.05 -6.13
N VAL A 205 24.99 -12.38 -5.11
CA VAL A 205 25.03 -11.66 -3.84
C VAL A 205 26.39 -11.79 -3.18
N LYS A 206 26.98 -12.99 -3.19
CA LYS A 206 28.31 -13.22 -2.61
C LYS A 206 29.37 -12.37 -3.30
N TRP A 207 29.45 -12.44 -4.63
CA TRP A 207 30.44 -11.69 -5.39
C TRP A 207 30.26 -10.19 -5.26
N LEU A 208 29.02 -9.71 -5.33
CA LEU A 208 28.71 -8.30 -5.19
C LEU A 208 29.17 -7.76 -3.82
N VAL A 209 28.90 -8.50 -2.74
CA VAL A 209 29.34 -8.11 -1.39
C VAL A 209 30.86 -8.10 -1.27
N ASP A 210 31.54 -9.12 -1.80
CA ASP A 210 33.00 -9.21 -1.74
C ASP A 210 33.66 -8.09 -2.56
N ASP A 211 33.14 -7.78 -3.75
CA ASP A 211 33.63 -6.70 -4.61
C ASP A 211 33.35 -5.32 -4.00
N VAL A 212 32.19 -5.10 -3.37
CA VAL A 212 31.89 -3.85 -2.63
C VAL A 212 32.85 -3.67 -1.45
N ARG A 213 33.15 -4.74 -0.70
CA ARG A 213 34.14 -4.70 0.39
C ARG A 213 35.52 -4.33 -0.14
N HIS A 214 35.95 -4.94 -1.24
CA HIS A 214 37.24 -4.65 -1.88
C HIS A 214 37.35 -3.21 -2.38
N ILE A 215 36.27 -2.67 -2.94
CA ILE A 215 36.19 -1.26 -3.35
C ILE A 215 36.29 -0.35 -2.11
N SER A 216 35.61 -0.70 -1.02
CA SER A 216 35.62 0.10 0.21
C SER A 216 36.99 0.14 0.89
N THR A 217 37.81 -0.91 0.77
CA THR A 217 39.16 -0.96 1.37
C THR A 217 40.22 -0.27 0.50
N LYS A 218 40.04 -0.25 -0.83
CA LYS A 218 40.94 0.46 -1.76
C LYS A 218 40.67 1.96 -1.88
N SER A 219 39.45 2.39 -1.56
CA SER A 219 39.05 3.79 -1.70
C SER A 219 39.57 4.61 -0.53
N ILE A 220 40.82 5.10 -0.62
CA ILE A 220 41.19 6.38 -0.02
C ILE A 220 40.42 7.41 -0.84
N PHE A 221 39.29 7.90 -0.31
CA PHE A 221 38.55 8.97 -0.94
C PHE A 221 39.50 10.17 -1.10
N PRO A 222 39.79 10.65 -2.33
CA PRO A 222 40.43 11.95 -2.46
C PRO A 222 39.46 12.98 -1.85
N MET A 223 39.95 13.72 -0.84
CA MET A 223 39.27 14.91 -0.30
C MET A 223 39.06 15.95 -1.40
#